data_AF-A0A369KED2-F1
#
_entry.id   AF-A0A369KED2-F1
#
_cell.length_a   1.000
_cell.length_b   1.000
_cell.length_c   1.000
_cell.angle_alpha   90.00
_cell.angle_beta   90.00
_cell.angle_gamma   90.00
#
_symmetry.space_group_name_H-M   'P 1'
#
loop_
_entity.id
_entity.type
_entity.pdbx_description
1 polymer ?
#
loop_
_entity_poly.entity_id
_entity_poly.type
_entity_poly.pdbx_seq_one_letter_code
_entity_poly.pdbx_strand_id
1 'polypeptide(L)'
;MSQNEQQTEQDRLSRKERRKQKRNRRSVALGGILATVLIVGGWGYMVSTNDASQATSTVESPKTTGGEQEKEAKDTKKSASAEQKKKEKKAKKKTDQPEISQAAWVTRPFADVYQDANRSSVIYKADLGDVYEILDAENGMVHLKLSDAVEGYIPETDVRMDVPSSVKDKTLLETLSQVVANQPIEKPEQYLGQPLEKFEAKYGKLGNTQKDAVNTYHFSNTGYLLVVSDGIVEAIDWTNASASGLSALGEPVVETSYGTWYQGEKLQLKAFPDNGSTRLRLARDPGK
;
A
#
# COMPACT_ATOMS: atom_id res chain seq x y z
N MET A 1 -0.68 -29.55 -46.23
CA MET A 1 -1.04 -29.65 -44.80
C MET A 1 -2.49 -29.26 -44.67
N SER A 2 -3.34 -30.19 -44.24
CA SER A 2 -4.79 -29.99 -44.26
C SER A 2 -5.25 -29.22 -43.01
N GLN A 3 -6.31 -28.42 -43.12
CA GLN A 3 -6.87 -27.64 -42.00
C GLN A 3 -7.22 -28.50 -40.76
N ASN A 4 -7.46 -29.81 -40.95
CA ASN A 4 -7.71 -30.75 -39.85
C ASN A 4 -6.49 -31.04 -38.97
N GLU A 5 -5.27 -30.94 -39.49
CA GLU A 5 -4.06 -31.20 -38.71
C GLU A 5 -3.74 -30.05 -37.74
N GLN A 6 -3.99 -28.81 -38.16
CA GLN A 6 -3.78 -27.61 -37.34
C GLN A 6 -4.77 -27.51 -36.18
N GLN A 7 -6.04 -27.89 -36.39
CA GLN A 7 -7.07 -27.91 -35.34
C GLN A 7 -6.77 -28.97 -34.26
N THR A 8 -6.26 -30.13 -34.68
CA THR A 8 -5.90 -31.22 -33.77
C THR A 8 -4.67 -30.91 -32.91
N GLU A 9 -3.71 -30.13 -33.45
CA GLU A 9 -2.56 -29.64 -32.67
C GLU A 9 -2.92 -28.52 -31.70
N GLN A 10 -3.80 -27.58 -32.09
CA GLN A 10 -4.27 -26.52 -31.18
C GLN A 10 -5.05 -27.10 -29.99
N ASP A 11 -5.89 -28.12 -30.22
CA ASP A 11 -6.61 -28.81 -29.13
C ASP A 11 -5.67 -29.60 -28.21
N ARG A 12 -4.57 -30.16 -28.74
CA ARG A 12 -3.55 -30.83 -27.93
C ARG A 12 -2.74 -29.85 -27.08
N LEU A 13 -2.45 -28.65 -27.60
CA LEU A 13 -1.76 -27.58 -26.86
C LEU A 13 -2.67 -26.99 -25.76
N SER A 14 -3.93 -26.71 -26.08
CA SER A 14 -4.98 -26.26 -25.13
C SER A 14 -5.16 -27.25 -23.95
N ARG A 15 -5.19 -28.56 -24.23
CA ARG A 15 -5.30 -29.58 -23.17
C ARG A 15 -4.03 -29.71 -22.33
N LYS A 16 -2.85 -29.45 -22.89
CA LYS A 16 -1.58 -29.42 -22.13
C LYS A 16 -1.47 -28.18 -21.24
N GLU A 17 -1.90 -27.01 -21.71
CA GLU A 17 -1.93 -25.78 -20.91
C GLU A 17 -2.94 -25.83 -19.76
N ARG A 18 -4.15 -26.38 -20.01
CA ARG A 18 -5.16 -26.62 -18.96
C ARG A 18 -4.66 -27.58 -17.87
N ARG A 19 -3.82 -28.56 -18.22
CA ARG A 19 -3.19 -29.47 -17.24
C ARG A 19 -2.05 -28.79 -16.46
N LYS A 20 -1.37 -27.80 -17.03
CA LYS A 20 -0.33 -27.00 -16.37
C LYS A 20 -0.93 -26.02 -15.35
N GLN A 21 -2.02 -25.32 -15.70
CA GLN A 21 -2.76 -24.46 -14.77
C GLN A 21 -3.40 -25.23 -13.60
N LYS A 22 -3.88 -26.47 -13.84
CA LYS A 22 -4.50 -27.29 -12.79
C LYS A 22 -3.50 -27.89 -11.79
N ARG A 23 -2.20 -28.00 -12.13
CA ARG A 23 -1.14 -28.37 -11.17
C ARG A 23 -0.73 -27.19 -10.28
N ASN A 24 -0.70 -25.96 -10.80
CA ASN A 24 -0.37 -24.78 -9.99
C ASN A 24 -1.48 -24.36 -9.00
N ARG A 25 -2.75 -24.71 -9.28
CA ARG A 25 -3.86 -24.50 -8.33
C ARG A 25 -3.97 -25.54 -7.22
N ARG A 26 -3.28 -26.69 -7.33
CA ARG A 26 -3.33 -27.76 -6.30
C ARG A 26 -2.24 -27.65 -5.24
N SER A 27 -1.25 -26.76 -5.42
CA SER A 27 -0.20 -26.49 -4.43
C SER A 27 -0.58 -25.44 -3.38
N VAL A 28 -1.76 -24.81 -3.47
CA VAL A 28 -2.24 -23.79 -2.51
C VAL A 28 -3.31 -24.34 -1.54
N ALA A 29 -3.73 -25.59 -1.68
CA ALA A 29 -4.89 -26.13 -0.96
C ALA A 29 -4.59 -26.95 0.32
N LEU A 30 -3.35 -26.96 0.82
CA LEU A 30 -2.99 -27.67 2.06
C LEU A 30 -2.01 -26.83 2.87
N GLY A 31 -2.55 -25.87 3.60
CA GLY A 31 -1.80 -24.97 4.49
C GLY A 31 -2.72 -24.01 5.20
N GLY A 32 -3.84 -24.51 5.71
CA GLY A 32 -4.70 -23.73 6.58
C GLY A 32 -4.07 -23.56 7.97
N ILE A 33 -4.46 -22.46 8.60
CA ILE A 33 -4.33 -22.06 10.02
C ILE A 33 -3.30 -20.94 10.27
N LEU A 34 -3.81 -19.90 10.96
CA LEU A 34 -3.15 -18.82 11.72
C LEU A 34 -2.68 -17.55 10.98
N ALA A 35 -3.45 -16.45 11.14
CA ALA A 35 -2.95 -15.15 11.59
C ALA A 35 -4.09 -14.15 11.89
N THR A 36 -4.85 -14.37 12.97
CA THR A 36 -5.51 -13.25 13.66
C THR A 36 -4.48 -12.63 14.60
N VAL A 37 -3.76 -11.61 14.13
CA VAL A 37 -2.90 -10.80 14.99
C VAL A 37 -3.54 -9.41 15.11
N LEU A 38 -3.96 -9.11 16.33
CA LEU A 38 -4.38 -7.79 16.78
C LEU A 38 -3.23 -6.80 16.57
N ILE A 39 -3.31 -5.96 15.53
CA ILE A 39 -2.42 -4.82 15.32
C ILE A 39 -2.65 -3.73 16.39
N VAL A 40 -3.61 -3.88 17.30
CA VAL A 40 -4.00 -2.83 18.27
C VAL A 40 -3.13 -2.82 19.55
N GLY A 41 -2.26 -3.81 19.78
CA GLY A 41 -1.51 -3.93 21.05
C GLY A 41 -0.02 -3.56 21.04
N GLY A 42 0.62 -3.47 19.87
CA GLY A 42 2.09 -3.49 19.78
C GLY A 42 2.81 -2.14 19.60
N TRP A 43 2.10 -1.06 19.30
CA TRP A 43 2.73 0.16 18.77
C TRP A 43 3.39 1.05 19.83
N GLY A 44 2.82 1.12 21.04
CA GLY A 44 3.42 1.89 22.14
C GLY A 44 4.69 1.28 22.74
N TYR A 45 4.89 -0.04 22.61
CA TYR A 45 6.01 -0.73 23.26
C TYR A 45 7.32 -0.66 22.46
N MET A 46 7.25 -0.63 21.12
CA MET A 46 8.46 -0.55 20.27
C MET A 46 9.09 0.84 20.20
N VAL A 47 8.33 1.91 20.42
CA VAL A 47 8.89 3.28 20.45
C VAL A 47 9.52 3.61 21.80
N SER A 48 9.22 2.85 22.87
CA SER A 48 9.72 3.11 24.22
C SER A 48 10.91 2.23 24.66
N THR A 49 11.17 1.10 24.00
CA THR A 49 12.26 0.19 24.38
C THR A 49 13.41 0.24 23.38
N ASN A 50 14.36 1.13 23.65
CA ASN A 50 15.59 1.31 22.89
C ASN A 50 16.63 0.23 23.29
N ASP A 51 16.34 -1.04 22.98
CA ASP A 51 17.28 -2.15 23.16
C ASP A 51 17.27 -3.08 21.91
N ALA A 52 18.33 -2.98 21.11
CA ALA A 52 18.50 -3.69 19.84
C ALA A 52 18.79 -5.20 20.00
N SER A 53 18.68 -5.76 21.21
CA SER A 53 19.07 -7.13 21.51
C SER A 53 17.93 -8.14 21.72
N GLN A 54 16.65 -7.72 21.65
CA GLN A 54 15.51 -8.58 22.05
C GLN A 54 14.44 -8.80 20.96
N ALA A 55 14.70 -8.50 19.69
CA ALA A 55 13.76 -8.78 18.60
C ALA A 55 14.10 -10.11 17.89
N THR A 56 13.74 -11.24 18.49
CA THR A 56 13.66 -12.52 17.77
C THR A 56 12.24 -13.06 17.80
N SER A 57 11.43 -12.71 16.78
CA SER A 57 10.38 -13.61 16.32
C SER A 57 10.99 -14.50 15.23
N THR A 58 11.55 -15.62 15.65
CA THR A 58 12.02 -16.68 14.75
C THR A 58 10.83 -17.31 14.04
N VAL A 59 10.64 -17.01 12.75
CA VAL A 59 9.95 -17.92 11.84
C VAL A 59 11.04 -18.80 11.23
N GLU A 60 11.06 -20.07 11.65
CA GLU A 60 11.96 -21.08 11.13
C GLU A 60 11.75 -21.25 9.61
N SER A 61 12.77 -20.91 8.83
CA SER A 61 12.87 -21.33 7.44
C SER A 61 13.47 -22.74 7.41
N PRO A 62 12.93 -23.69 6.62
CA PRO A 62 13.45 -25.05 6.57
C PRO A 62 14.90 -25.07 6.03
N LYS A 63 15.72 -25.86 6.70
CA LYS A 63 17.16 -26.03 6.49
C LYS A 63 17.44 -27.07 5.40
N THR A 64 18.68 -27.02 4.89
CA THR A 64 19.44 -27.98 4.05
C THR A 64 19.31 -27.75 2.53
N THR A 65 20.35 -27.76 1.69
CA THR A 65 21.82 -27.96 1.81
C THR A 65 22.38 -27.51 0.44
N GLY A 66 23.42 -26.69 0.34
CA GLY A 66 24.81 -27.14 0.33
C GLY A 66 25.43 -26.92 -1.08
N GLY A 67 26.58 -26.24 -1.15
CA GLY A 67 27.35 -26.06 -2.39
C GLY A 67 28.27 -24.84 -2.38
N GLU A 68 29.50 -25.03 -1.87
CA GLU A 68 30.71 -24.20 -2.00
C GLU A 68 31.03 -23.87 -3.48
N GLN A 69 31.80 -22.87 -3.93
CA GLN A 69 33.17 -22.40 -3.62
C GLN A 69 33.39 -21.14 -4.51
N GLU A 70 33.78 -19.96 -4.02
CA GLU A 70 35.16 -19.43 -3.87
C GLU A 70 35.75 -18.65 -5.09
N LYS A 71 36.40 -17.53 -4.75
CA LYS A 71 37.53 -16.80 -5.39
C LYS A 71 37.32 -15.55 -6.28
N GLU A 72 37.72 -14.44 -5.63
CA GLU A 72 38.47 -13.25 -6.07
C GLU A 72 39.01 -13.16 -7.50
N ALA A 73 38.88 -11.95 -8.08
CA ALA A 73 39.99 -11.26 -8.74
C ALA A 73 39.74 -9.74 -8.80
N LYS A 74 40.84 -9.02 -8.97
CA LYS A 74 41.14 -7.66 -8.54
C LYS A 74 41.31 -6.73 -9.76
N ASP A 75 41.16 -5.43 -9.50
CA ASP A 75 41.97 -4.31 -10.02
C ASP A 75 41.63 -3.58 -11.36
N THR A 76 41.29 -2.29 -11.14
CA THR A 76 41.80 -1.04 -11.75
C THR A 76 41.39 -0.49 -13.15
N LYS A 77 40.83 0.74 -13.06
CA LYS A 77 41.19 2.03 -13.75
C LYS A 77 40.59 2.42 -15.14
N LYS A 78 39.78 3.50 -15.05
CA LYS A 78 39.98 4.87 -15.62
C LYS A 78 39.24 5.30 -16.92
N SER A 79 38.72 6.54 -16.82
CA SER A 79 38.50 7.58 -17.86
C SER A 79 37.11 7.60 -18.52
N ALA A 80 36.22 8.55 -18.17
CA ALA A 80 36.07 9.92 -18.72
C ALA A 80 35.73 9.92 -20.23
N SER A 81 34.78 10.66 -20.80
CA SER A 81 34.15 11.96 -20.50
C SER A 81 32.96 12.17 -21.47
N ALA A 82 32.26 13.30 -21.29
CA ALA A 82 31.52 14.07 -22.31
C ALA A 82 30.03 13.76 -22.58
N GLU A 83 29.18 14.32 -21.72
CA GLU A 83 28.40 15.53 -22.03
C GLU A 83 28.01 15.78 -23.50
N GLN A 84 26.72 15.60 -23.84
CA GLN A 84 26.07 16.39 -24.89
C GLN A 84 24.54 16.50 -24.75
N LYS A 85 24.12 17.75 -24.49
CA LYS A 85 22.97 18.47 -25.08
C LYS A 85 21.56 17.87 -24.98
N LYS A 86 20.83 18.39 -23.98
CA LYS A 86 19.73 19.35 -24.14
C LYS A 86 18.82 19.15 -25.37
N LYS A 87 17.71 18.44 -25.15
CA LYS A 87 16.40 18.76 -25.73
C LYS A 87 15.33 18.55 -24.67
N GLU A 88 15.01 19.62 -23.95
CA GLU A 88 13.73 19.78 -23.26
C GLU A 88 12.61 19.59 -24.30
N LYS A 89 12.07 18.38 -24.38
CA LYS A 89 10.69 18.22 -24.82
C LYS A 89 9.85 18.68 -23.64
N LYS A 90 9.21 19.86 -23.79
CA LYS A 90 8.08 20.26 -22.95
C LYS A 90 7.17 19.05 -22.79
N ALA A 91 7.19 18.45 -21.60
CA ALA A 91 6.24 17.44 -21.21
C ALA A 91 4.87 18.10 -21.35
N LYS A 92 4.07 17.61 -22.31
CA LYS A 92 2.65 17.90 -22.34
C LYS A 92 2.13 17.56 -20.95
N LYS A 93 1.51 18.55 -20.30
CA LYS A 93 0.79 18.41 -19.04
C LYS A 93 -0.02 17.11 -19.14
N LYS A 94 0.41 16.06 -18.43
CA LYS A 94 -0.39 14.83 -18.32
C LYS A 94 -1.72 15.29 -17.77
N THR A 95 -2.78 15.02 -18.52
CA THR A 95 -4.17 15.29 -18.16
C THR A 95 -4.40 14.82 -16.73
N ASP A 96 -5.08 15.64 -15.92
CA ASP A 96 -5.55 15.33 -14.56
C ASP A 96 -6.67 14.27 -14.63
N GLN A 97 -6.36 13.10 -15.20
CA GLN A 97 -7.24 11.93 -15.14
C GLN A 97 -6.83 11.06 -13.97
N PRO A 98 -7.81 10.48 -13.25
CA PRO A 98 -7.53 9.58 -12.15
C PRO A 98 -6.75 8.37 -12.65
N GLU A 99 -5.91 7.81 -11.80
CA GLU A 99 -5.17 6.58 -12.08
C GLU A 99 -6.11 5.38 -12.20
N ILE A 100 -7.17 5.40 -11.40
CA ILE A 100 -8.22 4.39 -11.35
C ILE A 100 -9.50 4.95 -11.96
N SER A 101 -10.09 4.22 -12.90
CA SER A 101 -11.28 4.68 -13.61
C SER A 101 -12.57 4.59 -12.80
N GLN A 102 -12.70 3.57 -11.95
CA GLN A 102 -13.82 3.37 -11.03
C GLN A 102 -13.25 3.00 -9.65
N ALA A 103 -13.48 3.87 -8.67
CA ALA A 103 -12.90 3.73 -7.34
C ALA A 103 -13.97 3.59 -6.27
N ALA A 104 -13.66 2.78 -5.26
CA ALA A 104 -14.41 2.68 -4.02
C ALA A 104 -13.58 3.29 -2.90
N TRP A 105 -14.16 4.23 -2.15
CA TRP A 105 -13.57 4.79 -0.94
C TRP A 105 -14.19 4.14 0.29
N VAL A 106 -13.37 3.55 1.15
CA VAL A 106 -13.81 2.89 2.38
C VAL A 106 -14.34 3.91 3.38
N THR A 107 -15.58 3.75 3.82
CA THR A 107 -16.26 4.67 4.76
C THR A 107 -16.36 4.09 6.17
N ARG A 108 -16.17 2.77 6.33
CA ARG A 108 -16.16 2.10 7.64
C ARG A 108 -14.73 1.86 8.13
N PRO A 109 -14.35 2.31 9.34
CA PRO A 109 -13.07 1.93 9.94
C PRO A 109 -12.97 0.41 10.13
N PHE A 110 -11.79 -0.16 9.85
CA PHE A 110 -11.51 -1.60 9.95
C PHE A 110 -12.49 -2.46 9.15
N ALA A 111 -12.84 -2.01 7.95
CA ALA A 111 -13.79 -2.71 7.10
C ALA A 111 -13.25 -4.07 6.68
N ASP A 112 -14.06 -5.12 6.83
CA ASP A 112 -13.67 -6.47 6.45
C ASP A 112 -13.70 -6.62 4.94
N VAL A 113 -12.57 -7.03 4.38
CA VAL A 113 -12.47 -7.44 2.98
C VAL A 113 -12.39 -8.96 2.95
N TYR A 114 -13.31 -9.56 2.21
CA TYR A 114 -13.54 -11.00 2.16
C TYR A 114 -12.91 -11.63 0.91
N GLN A 115 -12.60 -12.91 1.00
CA GLN A 115 -12.08 -13.69 -0.12
C GLN A 115 -13.07 -13.83 -1.28
N ASP A 116 -14.36 -13.87 -0.98
CA ASP A 116 -15.44 -14.04 -1.95
C ASP A 116 -16.70 -13.27 -1.53
N ALA A 117 -17.63 -13.11 -2.48
CA ALA A 117 -18.91 -12.43 -2.27
C ALA A 117 -19.79 -13.08 -1.19
N ASN A 118 -19.59 -14.38 -0.90
CA ASN A 118 -20.31 -15.10 0.15
C ASN A 118 -19.69 -14.91 1.54
N ARG A 119 -18.65 -14.09 1.65
CA ARG A 119 -17.98 -13.73 2.92
C ARG A 119 -17.37 -14.95 3.63
N SER A 120 -16.83 -15.90 2.88
CA SER A 120 -16.30 -17.15 3.44
C SER A 120 -15.18 -16.94 4.46
N SER A 121 -14.29 -15.98 4.22
CA SER A 121 -13.22 -15.59 5.14
C SER A 121 -12.80 -14.14 4.92
N VAL A 122 -12.37 -13.47 5.99
CA VAL A 122 -11.75 -12.15 5.93
C VAL A 122 -10.27 -12.32 5.57
N ILE A 123 -9.83 -11.64 4.52
CA ILE A 123 -8.45 -11.69 4.01
C ILE A 123 -7.66 -10.41 4.33
N TYR A 124 -8.36 -9.31 4.58
CA TYR A 124 -7.77 -8.01 4.85
C TYR A 124 -8.75 -7.12 5.61
N LYS A 125 -8.22 -6.15 6.37
CA LYS A 125 -9.01 -5.11 7.05
C LYS A 125 -8.61 -3.76 6.49
N ALA A 126 -9.49 -3.14 5.72
CA ALA A 126 -9.25 -1.84 5.13
C ALA A 126 -9.39 -0.72 6.15
N ASP A 127 -8.53 0.29 6.05
CA ASP A 127 -8.59 1.48 6.88
C ASP A 127 -9.60 2.49 6.31
N LEU A 128 -10.06 3.40 7.16
CA LEU A 128 -10.95 4.48 6.75
C LEU A 128 -10.33 5.30 5.61
N GLY A 129 -11.12 5.56 4.58
CA GLY A 129 -10.75 6.32 3.38
C GLY A 129 -9.80 5.59 2.44
N ASP A 130 -9.44 4.32 2.67
CA ASP A 130 -8.66 3.58 1.67
C ASP A 130 -9.40 3.54 0.32
N VAL A 131 -8.65 3.62 -0.77
CA VAL A 131 -9.19 3.75 -2.13
C VAL A 131 -8.73 2.57 -2.95
N TYR A 132 -9.68 1.86 -3.55
CA TYR A 132 -9.40 0.68 -4.35
C TYR A 132 -10.13 0.75 -5.70
N GLU A 133 -9.53 0.11 -6.71
CA GLU A 133 -10.18 -0.06 -8.02
C GLU A 133 -11.32 -1.06 -7.90
N ILE A 134 -12.47 -0.67 -8.45
CA ILE A 134 -13.65 -1.52 -8.56
C ILE A 134 -13.48 -2.40 -9.80
N LEU A 135 -13.48 -3.71 -9.60
CA LEU A 135 -13.50 -4.70 -10.67
C LEU A 135 -14.94 -5.03 -11.09
N ASP A 136 -15.83 -5.12 -10.11
CA ASP A 136 -17.27 -5.36 -10.31
C ASP A 136 -18.06 -5.00 -9.04
N ALA A 137 -19.39 -4.84 -9.13
CA ALA A 137 -20.26 -4.65 -7.99
C ALA A 137 -21.60 -5.38 -8.21
N GLU A 138 -21.85 -6.41 -7.42
CA GLU A 138 -23.05 -7.23 -7.53
C GLU A 138 -23.49 -7.75 -6.15
N ASN A 139 -24.80 -7.93 -5.98
CA ASN A 139 -25.40 -8.57 -4.79
C ASN A 139 -25.02 -7.91 -3.45
N GLY A 140 -24.84 -6.58 -3.42
CA GLY A 140 -24.50 -5.84 -2.20
C GLY A 140 -23.03 -5.96 -1.79
N MET A 141 -22.17 -6.44 -2.69
CA MET A 141 -20.73 -6.58 -2.52
C MET A 141 -20.00 -5.89 -3.67
N VAL A 142 -18.92 -5.19 -3.35
CA VAL A 142 -18.00 -4.59 -4.32
C VAL A 142 -16.75 -5.46 -4.40
N HIS A 143 -16.43 -5.93 -5.60
CA HIS A 143 -15.18 -6.63 -5.89
C HIS A 143 -14.09 -5.61 -6.18
N LEU A 144 -13.00 -5.68 -5.42
CA LEU A 144 -11.93 -4.70 -5.39
C LEU A 144 -10.60 -5.33 -5.78
N LYS A 145 -9.78 -4.56 -6.52
CA LYS A 145 -8.34 -4.81 -6.64
C LYS A 145 -7.62 -4.09 -5.49
N LEU A 146 -7.06 -4.85 -4.55
CA LEU A 146 -6.35 -4.31 -3.38
C LEU A 146 -4.87 -4.05 -3.67
N SER A 147 -4.27 -4.94 -4.46
CA SER A 147 -2.90 -4.85 -5.00
C SER A 147 -2.81 -5.65 -6.30
N ASP A 148 -1.64 -5.71 -6.93
CA ASP A 148 -1.41 -6.53 -8.12
C ASP A 148 -1.59 -8.03 -7.89
N ALA A 149 -1.47 -8.49 -6.64
CA ALA A 149 -1.58 -9.89 -6.27
C ALA A 149 -2.84 -10.23 -5.46
N VAL A 150 -3.60 -9.23 -5.00
CA VAL A 150 -4.72 -9.43 -4.07
C VAL A 150 -5.97 -8.71 -4.57
N GLU A 151 -7.03 -9.48 -4.72
CA GLU A 151 -8.39 -9.03 -4.94
C GLU A 151 -9.26 -9.43 -3.74
N GLY A 152 -10.37 -8.73 -3.52
CA GLY A 152 -11.27 -9.04 -2.41
C GLY A 152 -12.63 -8.39 -2.54
N TYR A 153 -13.56 -8.79 -1.67
CA TYR A 153 -14.94 -8.33 -1.70
C TYR A 153 -15.27 -7.57 -0.42
N ILE A 154 -15.85 -6.38 -0.54
CA ILE A 154 -16.28 -5.55 0.59
C ILE A 154 -17.79 -5.30 0.48
N PRO A 155 -18.56 -5.21 1.57
CA PRO A 155 -19.96 -4.81 1.49
C PRO A 155 -20.12 -3.42 0.87
N GLU A 156 -21.10 -3.25 -0.02
CA GLU A 156 -21.42 -1.93 -0.60
C GLU A 156 -21.73 -0.88 0.47
N THR A 157 -22.22 -1.29 1.64
CA THR A 157 -22.51 -0.40 2.78
C THR A 157 -21.27 0.16 3.46
N ASP A 158 -20.10 -0.45 3.24
CA ASP A 158 -18.82 -0.08 3.88
C ASP A 158 -17.96 0.83 3.00
N VAL A 159 -18.44 1.14 1.80
CA VAL A 159 -17.77 1.99 0.82
C VAL A 159 -18.72 3.04 0.25
N ARG A 160 -18.13 4.05 -0.39
CA ARG A 160 -18.84 4.92 -1.34
C ARG A 160 -18.17 4.82 -2.69
N MET A 161 -18.97 4.93 -3.75
CA MET A 161 -18.49 4.86 -5.15
C MET A 161 -18.59 6.22 -5.87
N ASP A 162 -19.19 7.22 -5.22
CA ASP A 162 -19.19 8.59 -5.69
C ASP A 162 -17.99 9.36 -5.15
N VAL A 163 -17.37 10.15 -6.02
CA VAL A 163 -16.19 10.95 -5.73
C VAL A 163 -16.49 11.92 -4.57
N PRO A 164 -15.78 11.85 -3.43
CA PRO A 164 -16.08 12.71 -2.30
C PRO A 164 -15.76 14.18 -2.59
N SER A 165 -16.52 15.11 -1.99
CA SER A 165 -16.19 16.54 -2.02
C SER A 165 -14.80 16.79 -1.44
N SER A 166 -14.05 17.73 -2.02
CA SER A 166 -12.66 17.98 -1.64
C SER A 166 -12.37 19.43 -1.27
N VAL A 167 -11.47 19.60 -0.31
CA VAL A 167 -10.71 20.85 -0.12
C VAL A 167 -9.50 20.87 -1.06
N LYS A 168 -8.78 21.99 -1.12
CA LYS A 168 -7.53 22.07 -1.90
C LYS A 168 -6.43 21.26 -1.22
N ASP A 169 -5.61 20.57 -2.01
CA ASP A 169 -4.45 19.83 -1.48
C ASP A 169 -3.49 20.76 -0.72
N LYS A 170 -3.34 21.99 -1.20
CA LYS A 170 -2.56 23.02 -0.51
C LYS A 170 -3.03 23.24 0.92
N THR A 171 -4.35 23.28 1.14
CA THR A 171 -4.93 23.46 2.48
C THR A 171 -4.67 22.23 3.36
N LEU A 172 -4.81 21.02 2.81
CA LEU A 172 -4.44 19.79 3.54
C LEU A 172 -2.96 19.81 3.99
N LEU A 173 -2.05 20.18 3.08
CA LEU A 173 -0.62 20.19 3.34
C LEU A 173 -0.20 21.29 4.31
N GLU A 174 -0.82 22.47 4.24
CA GLU A 174 -0.65 23.55 5.21
C GLU A 174 -1.10 23.09 6.60
N THR A 175 -2.28 22.48 6.73
CA THR A 175 -2.74 21.90 8.00
C THR A 175 -1.80 20.81 8.50
N LEU A 176 -1.40 19.85 7.64
CA LEU A 176 -0.44 18.79 7.98
C LEU A 176 0.84 19.36 8.61
N SER A 177 1.39 20.43 8.01
CA SER A 177 2.62 21.07 8.49
C SER A 177 2.47 21.72 9.87
N GLN A 178 1.26 22.13 10.24
CA GLN A 178 0.96 22.74 11.54
C GLN A 178 0.72 21.69 12.62
N VAL A 179 0.09 20.56 12.27
CA VAL A 179 -0.34 19.55 13.25
C VAL A 179 0.71 18.47 13.52
N VAL A 180 1.65 18.24 12.59
CA VAL A 180 2.79 17.34 12.80
C VAL A 180 3.96 18.13 13.34
N ALA A 181 4.22 18.00 14.64
CA ALA A 181 5.34 18.67 15.28
C ALA A 181 6.68 18.18 14.69
N ASN A 182 7.60 19.11 14.42
CA ASN A 182 8.93 18.80 13.89
C ASN A 182 8.91 17.87 12.66
N GLN A 183 7.96 18.08 11.74
CA GLN A 183 7.78 17.30 10.51
C GLN A 183 9.13 16.94 9.84
N PRO A 184 9.58 15.67 9.90
CA PRO A 184 10.92 15.28 9.43
C PRO A 184 10.99 15.13 7.91
N ILE A 185 9.84 15.09 7.21
CA ILE A 185 9.77 14.88 5.77
C ILE A 185 9.40 16.20 5.09
N GLU A 186 10.34 16.76 4.34
CA GLU A 186 10.08 17.92 3.50
C GLU A 186 9.22 17.51 2.29
N LYS A 187 8.09 18.21 2.10
CA LYS A 187 7.14 17.99 0.99
C LYS A 187 6.76 16.52 0.85
N PRO A 188 6.07 15.94 1.86
CA PRO A 188 5.78 14.50 1.90
C PRO A 188 4.99 14.01 0.68
N GLU A 189 4.16 14.87 0.09
CA GLU A 189 3.34 14.57 -1.08
C GLU A 189 4.15 14.12 -2.31
N GLN A 190 5.41 14.55 -2.44
CA GLN A 190 6.23 14.22 -3.61
C GLN A 190 6.70 12.75 -3.68
N TYR A 191 6.54 12.01 -2.57
CA TYR A 191 6.90 10.60 -2.45
C TYR A 191 5.70 9.68 -2.64
N LEU A 192 4.47 10.19 -2.48
CA LEU A 192 3.28 9.40 -2.69
C LEU A 192 3.14 9.01 -4.18
N GLY A 193 2.75 7.77 -4.43
CA GLY A 193 2.68 7.21 -5.79
C GLY A 193 4.05 7.06 -6.46
N GLN A 194 5.14 7.03 -5.68
CA GLN A 194 6.50 6.83 -6.18
C GLN A 194 7.09 5.54 -5.62
N PRO A 195 8.08 4.94 -6.31
CA PRO A 195 8.84 3.82 -5.77
C PRO A 195 9.52 4.18 -4.44
N LEU A 196 9.53 3.24 -3.49
CA LEU A 196 10.15 3.38 -2.17
C LEU A 196 11.61 3.88 -2.27
N GLU A 197 12.35 3.42 -3.28
CA GLU A 197 13.76 3.76 -3.49
C GLU A 197 13.98 5.27 -3.65
N LYS A 198 12.98 6.00 -4.18
CA LYS A 198 13.04 7.46 -4.31
C LYS A 198 13.05 8.14 -2.94
N PHE A 199 12.27 7.61 -1.98
CA PHE A 199 12.27 8.10 -0.61
C PHE A 199 13.59 7.75 0.08
N GLU A 200 14.02 6.49 -0.01
CA GLU A 200 15.25 6.00 0.63
C GLU A 200 16.50 6.71 0.11
N ALA A 201 16.51 7.15 -1.15
CA ALA A 201 17.61 7.93 -1.72
C ALA A 201 17.84 9.27 -0.98
N LYS A 202 16.81 9.88 -0.39
CA LYS A 202 16.93 11.14 0.37
C LYS A 202 17.06 10.90 1.87
N TYR A 203 16.26 10.00 2.44
CA TYR A 203 16.14 9.84 3.89
C TYR A 203 16.89 8.61 4.44
N GLY A 204 17.51 7.81 3.57
CA GLY A 204 18.13 6.55 3.94
C GLY A 204 17.11 5.41 4.02
N LYS A 205 17.63 4.19 4.18
CA LYS A 205 16.79 2.98 4.30
C LYS A 205 16.04 2.96 5.62
N LEU A 206 14.78 2.54 5.56
CA LEU A 206 13.97 2.29 6.75
C LEU A 206 14.21 0.86 7.24
N GLY A 207 14.44 0.71 8.54
CA GLY A 207 14.98 -0.54 9.11
C GLY A 207 13.93 -1.61 9.36
N ASN A 208 12.96 -1.30 10.22
CA ASN A 208 11.95 -2.27 10.63
C ASN A 208 10.79 -2.29 9.64
N THR A 209 10.34 -3.50 9.29
CA THR A 209 9.16 -3.68 8.44
C THR A 209 8.14 -4.62 9.06
N GLN A 210 6.86 -4.32 8.86
CA GLN A 210 5.75 -5.25 9.10
C GLN A 210 4.98 -5.45 7.80
N LYS A 211 4.30 -6.58 7.66
CA LYS A 211 3.54 -6.90 6.44
C LYS A 211 2.17 -7.44 6.79
N ASP A 212 1.19 -7.06 6.00
CA ASP A 212 -0.08 -7.77 5.89
C ASP A 212 -0.27 -8.31 4.46
N ALA A 213 -1.50 -8.69 4.10
CA ALA A 213 -1.81 -9.24 2.79
C ALA A 213 -1.61 -8.22 1.64
N VAL A 214 -1.76 -6.93 1.91
CA VAL A 214 -1.79 -5.85 0.90
C VAL A 214 -0.55 -4.96 1.02
N ASN A 215 -0.15 -4.61 2.23
CA ASN A 215 0.84 -3.57 2.50
C ASN A 215 2.11 -4.11 3.19
N THR A 216 3.23 -3.45 2.89
CA THR A 216 4.43 -3.45 3.72
C THR A 216 4.56 -2.10 4.42
N TYR A 217 4.66 -2.13 5.73
CA TYR A 217 4.86 -0.96 6.59
C TYR A 217 6.33 -0.79 6.90
N HIS A 218 6.93 0.34 6.53
CA HIS A 218 8.34 0.65 6.78
C HIS A 218 8.47 1.71 7.87
N PHE A 219 9.15 1.38 8.96
CA PHE A 219 9.19 2.20 10.17
C PHE A 219 10.45 3.04 10.25
N SER A 220 10.27 4.32 10.60
CA SER A 220 11.36 5.23 10.92
C SER A 220 11.59 5.34 12.43
N ASN A 221 12.84 5.56 12.82
CA ASN A 221 13.21 5.91 14.19
C ASN A 221 12.85 7.37 14.55
N THR A 222 12.29 8.14 13.62
CA THR A 222 11.93 9.55 13.80
C THR A 222 10.42 9.78 13.85
N GLY A 223 9.63 8.76 14.24
CA GLY A 223 8.19 8.92 14.51
C GLY A 223 7.28 8.94 13.29
N TYR A 224 7.71 8.37 12.16
CA TYR A 224 6.86 8.14 11.00
C TYR A 224 7.00 6.72 10.47
N LEU A 225 6.06 6.30 9.63
CA LEU A 225 6.18 5.09 8.81
C LEU A 225 5.66 5.35 7.40
N LEU A 226 6.10 4.53 6.45
CA LEU A 226 5.56 4.47 5.10
C LEU A 226 4.67 3.24 4.95
N VAL A 227 3.51 3.41 4.33
CA VAL A 227 2.66 2.32 3.85
C VAL A 227 3.01 2.10 2.37
N VAL A 228 3.51 0.91 2.04
CA VAL A 228 4.00 0.58 0.70
C VAL A 228 3.20 -0.61 0.15
N SER A 229 2.58 -0.44 -1.01
CA SER A 229 1.91 -1.51 -1.77
C SER A 229 2.59 -1.64 -3.13
N ASP A 230 2.88 -2.86 -3.56
CA ASP A 230 3.54 -3.15 -4.86
C ASP A 230 4.83 -2.33 -5.11
N GLY A 231 5.56 -2.01 -4.04
CA GLY A 231 6.80 -1.21 -4.09
C GLY A 231 6.57 0.30 -4.20
N ILE A 232 5.32 0.76 -4.22
CA ILE A 232 4.91 2.16 -4.31
C ILE A 232 4.50 2.68 -2.92
N VAL A 233 4.94 3.89 -2.58
CA VAL A 233 4.51 4.57 -1.34
C VAL A 233 3.07 5.06 -1.50
N GLU A 234 2.15 4.42 -0.79
CA GLU A 234 0.72 4.72 -0.80
C GLU A 234 0.34 5.79 0.23
N ALA A 235 0.98 5.73 1.39
CA ALA A 235 0.73 6.66 2.48
C ALA A 235 1.95 6.85 3.40
N ILE A 236 1.89 7.93 4.18
CA ILE A 236 2.86 8.24 5.24
C ILE A 236 2.08 8.50 6.52
N ASP A 237 2.44 7.82 7.60
CA ASP A 237 1.82 8.06 8.91
C ASP A 237 2.82 8.71 9.86
N TRP A 238 2.31 9.63 10.68
CA TRP A 238 3.02 10.24 11.79
C TRP A 238 2.33 9.89 13.10
N THR A 239 3.12 9.51 14.10
CA THR A 239 2.62 9.19 15.45
C THR A 239 2.74 10.35 16.42
N ASN A 240 3.39 11.44 16.00
CA ASN A 240 3.63 12.66 16.77
C ASN A 240 2.75 13.83 16.31
N ALA A 241 1.51 13.54 15.94
CA ALA A 241 0.56 14.55 15.46
C ALA A 241 -0.45 14.93 16.54
N SER A 242 -0.88 16.19 16.50
CA SER A 242 -2.02 16.65 17.28
C SER A 242 -3.29 16.63 16.43
N ALA A 243 -4.40 16.15 16.97
CA ALA A 243 -5.71 16.36 16.33
C ALA A 243 -6.14 17.83 16.37
N SER A 244 -5.56 18.65 17.26
CA SER A 244 -5.85 20.08 17.35
C SER A 244 -5.41 20.81 16.08
N GLY A 245 -6.36 21.39 15.34
CA GLY A 245 -6.10 22.12 14.09
C GLY A 245 -6.70 21.46 12.85
N LEU A 246 -7.12 20.20 12.93
CA LEU A 246 -7.81 19.52 11.81
C LEU A 246 -9.17 20.14 11.48
N SER A 247 -9.82 20.79 12.46
CA SER A 247 -11.08 21.53 12.25
C SER A 247 -10.94 22.69 11.26
N ALA A 248 -9.73 23.17 10.98
CA ALA A 248 -9.48 24.17 9.94
C ALA A 248 -9.78 23.66 8.52
N LEU A 249 -9.89 22.33 8.34
CA LEU A 249 -10.23 21.69 7.07
C LEU A 249 -11.74 21.68 6.79
N GLY A 250 -12.57 22.13 7.74
CA GLY A 250 -14.02 22.11 7.63
C GLY A 250 -14.61 20.73 7.92
N GLU A 251 -15.74 20.42 7.26
CA GLU A 251 -16.46 19.16 7.45
C GLU A 251 -15.67 17.98 6.86
N PRO A 252 -15.40 16.92 7.63
CA PRO A 252 -14.77 15.71 7.12
C PRO A 252 -15.72 14.94 6.20
N VAL A 253 -15.17 14.08 5.34
CA VAL A 253 -15.97 13.15 4.53
C VAL A 253 -16.61 12.09 5.41
N VAL A 254 -15.86 11.60 6.40
CA VAL A 254 -16.34 10.68 7.42
C VAL A 254 -15.70 11.05 8.76
N GLU A 255 -16.50 11.07 9.82
CA GLU A 255 -16.06 11.21 11.20
C GLU A 255 -16.67 10.10 12.06
N THR A 256 -15.82 9.40 12.79
CA THR A 256 -16.20 8.34 13.73
C THR A 256 -15.34 8.40 14.97
N SER A 257 -15.69 7.65 16.02
CA SER A 257 -14.84 7.49 17.20
C SER A 257 -13.48 6.82 16.92
N TYR A 258 -13.33 6.17 15.75
CA TYR A 258 -12.12 5.43 15.37
C TYR A 258 -11.27 6.15 14.32
N GLY A 259 -11.78 7.25 13.76
CA GLY A 259 -11.03 8.07 12.84
C GLY A 259 -11.87 9.06 12.07
N THR A 260 -11.15 10.03 11.51
CA THR A 260 -11.69 11.14 10.73
C THR A 260 -10.94 11.20 9.40
N TRP A 261 -11.67 11.40 8.31
CA TRP A 261 -11.11 11.46 6.96
C TRP A 261 -11.49 12.77 6.28
N TYR A 262 -10.47 13.52 5.84
CA TYR A 262 -10.57 14.72 5.03
C TYR A 262 -10.05 14.44 3.62
N GLN A 263 -10.78 14.93 2.63
CA GLN A 263 -10.49 14.70 1.22
C GLN A 263 -9.92 15.95 0.55
N GLY A 264 -8.83 15.77 -0.19
CA GLY A 264 -8.22 16.75 -1.07
C GLY A 264 -8.53 16.49 -2.54
N GLU A 265 -7.87 17.25 -3.40
CA GLU A 265 -7.97 17.09 -4.86
C GLU A 265 -7.29 15.79 -5.30
N LYS A 266 -6.11 15.48 -4.78
CA LYS A 266 -5.35 14.24 -5.07
C LYS A 266 -4.79 13.56 -3.82
N LEU A 267 -5.03 14.15 -2.65
CA LEU A 267 -4.52 13.68 -1.38
C LEU A 267 -5.67 13.44 -0.41
N GLN A 268 -5.39 12.66 0.63
CA GLN A 268 -6.28 12.48 1.76
C GLN A 268 -5.49 12.68 3.04
N LEU A 269 -6.14 13.32 4.02
CA LEU A 269 -5.61 13.41 5.37
C LEU A 269 -6.56 12.69 6.32
N LYS A 270 -6.04 11.69 7.04
CA LYS A 270 -6.82 10.84 7.94
C LYS A 270 -6.21 10.92 9.34
N ALA A 271 -7.05 11.02 10.35
CA ALA A 271 -6.65 11.01 11.75
C ALA A 271 -7.24 9.78 12.45
N PHE A 272 -6.40 9.03 13.15
CA PHE A 272 -6.79 7.84 13.90
C PHE A 272 -6.42 8.04 15.38
N PRO A 273 -7.40 8.06 16.29
CA PRO A 273 -7.13 8.08 17.72
C PRO A 273 -6.38 6.81 18.15
N ASP A 274 -5.31 6.95 18.92
CA ASP A 274 -4.54 5.82 19.46
C ASP A 274 -4.07 6.11 20.90
N ASN A 275 -4.83 5.59 21.87
CA ASN A 275 -4.47 5.53 23.30
C ASN A 275 -3.87 6.83 23.88
N GLY A 276 -4.50 7.98 23.60
CA GLY A 276 -4.06 9.29 24.07
C GLY A 276 -3.16 10.07 23.09
N SER A 277 -2.81 9.46 21.96
CA SER A 277 -2.14 10.09 20.82
C SER A 277 -3.04 10.08 19.58
N THR A 278 -2.61 10.74 18.50
CA THR A 278 -3.29 10.69 17.20
C THR A 278 -2.28 10.29 16.14
N ARG A 279 -2.55 9.18 15.45
CA ARG A 279 -1.85 8.82 14.22
C ARG A 279 -2.46 9.59 13.07
N LEU A 280 -1.66 10.41 12.40
CA LEU A 280 -2.09 11.17 11.22
C LEU A 280 -1.51 10.52 9.97
N ARG A 281 -2.34 10.25 8.97
CA ARG A 281 -1.97 9.65 7.70
C ARG A 281 -2.20 10.63 6.56
N LEU A 282 -1.16 10.90 5.77
CA LEU A 282 -1.29 11.49 4.44
C LEU A 282 -1.24 10.36 3.41
N ALA A 283 -2.28 10.22 2.59
CA ALA A 283 -2.36 9.21 1.54
C ALA A 283 -2.61 9.86 0.19
N ARG A 284 -2.20 9.20 -0.90
CA ARG A 284 -2.65 9.59 -2.25
C ARG A 284 -4.10 9.15 -2.47
N ASP A 285 -4.77 9.82 -3.39
CA ASP A 285 -6.06 9.38 -3.91
C ASP A 285 -5.91 8.97 -5.39
N PRO A 286 -5.76 7.67 -5.70
CA PRO A 286 -5.65 7.20 -7.07
C PRO A 286 -6.97 7.30 -7.85
N GLY A 287 -8.10 7.53 -7.17
CA GLY A 287 -9.41 7.73 -7.78
C GLY A 287 -9.67 9.16 -8.25
N LYS A 288 -8.68 10.07 -8.15
CA LYS A 288 -8.78 11.48 -8.57
C LYS A 288 -7.59 11.98 -9.39
#